data_AF-A0AAV5E6N0-F1
#
_entry.id   AF-A0AAV5E6N0-F1
#
_cell.length_a   1.000
_cell.length_b   1.000
_cell.length_c   1.000
_cell.angle_alpha   90.00
_cell.angle_beta   90.00
_cell.angle_gamma   90.00
#
_symmetry.space_group_name_H-M   'P 1'
#
loop_
_entity.id
_entity.type
_entity.pdbx_description
1 polymer ?
#
loop_
_entity_poly.entity_id
_entity_poly.type
_entity_poly.pdbx_seq_one_letter_code
_entity_poly.pdbx_strand_id
1 'polypeptide(L)'
;MATITFFTFLPWFTVRRVPVTVTTHSTHASIITFQGGVKPGLLGRISRSPLFEWYAFVIISGDGDQHAMLAGAFSDFTCGLISDLPSQLWVRGVHFTRLPYLLNMYRSATMVATGSGICVFLSFLMQPRTAELSLVWVAKGIEANYGGEIMAAVSSSERLHGRVVMHDTAVMGHKAGPGPVREGRRPWPPKNQRPQSGFTC
;
A
#
# COMPACT_ATOMS: atom_id res chain seq x y z
N MET A 1 2.59 32.47 -18.42
CA MET A 1 3.94 31.88 -18.31
C MET A 1 4.44 31.86 -16.86
N ALA A 2 4.55 33.00 -16.16
CA ALA A 2 5.03 33.05 -14.77
C ALA A 2 4.27 32.15 -13.77
N THR A 3 2.95 32.01 -13.94
CA THR A 3 2.11 31.16 -13.08
C THR A 3 2.48 29.68 -13.17
N ILE A 4 2.73 29.19 -14.39
CA ILE A 4 3.10 27.77 -14.64
C ILE A 4 4.48 27.50 -14.03
N THR A 5 5.42 28.43 -14.19
CA THR A 5 6.76 28.37 -13.59
C THR A 5 6.65 28.27 -12.06
N PHE A 6 5.88 29.16 -11.43
CA PHE A 6 5.68 29.15 -9.98
C PHE A 6 5.12 27.82 -9.47
N PHE A 7 4.05 27.28 -10.09
CA PHE A 7 3.47 25.99 -9.69
C PHE A 7 4.41 24.79 -9.93
N THR A 8 5.33 24.89 -10.89
CA THR A 8 6.34 23.86 -11.15
C THR A 8 7.44 23.85 -10.08
N PHE A 9 7.84 25.02 -9.59
CA PHE A 9 8.87 25.16 -8.55
C PHE A 9 8.32 25.03 -7.12
N LEU A 10 7.04 25.31 -6.90
CA LEU A 10 6.41 25.25 -5.57
C LEU A 10 6.65 23.93 -4.82
N PRO A 11 6.56 22.73 -5.45
CA PRO A 11 6.84 21.47 -4.76
C PRO A 11 8.28 21.36 -4.24
N TRP A 12 9.24 21.99 -4.93
CA TRP A 12 10.65 21.98 -4.54
C TRP A 12 10.91 22.85 -3.31
N PHE A 13 10.17 23.94 -3.13
CA PHE A 13 10.23 24.76 -1.90
C PHE A 13 9.67 24.05 -0.67
N THR A 14 8.81 23.04 -0.86
CA THR A 14 8.25 22.25 0.25
C THR A 14 9.13 21.06 0.65
N VAL A 15 10.29 20.89 0.01
CA VAL A 15 11.24 19.82 0.33
C VAL A 15 11.93 20.13 1.66
N ARG A 16 11.81 19.23 2.62
CA ARG A 16 12.41 19.34 3.95
C ARG A 16 13.19 18.09 4.30
N ARG A 17 14.30 18.25 4.99
CA ARG A 17 15.07 17.12 5.54
C ARG A 17 14.52 16.80 6.92
N VAL A 18 14.06 15.57 7.12
CA VAL A 18 13.39 15.12 8.33
C VAL A 18 14.19 13.98 8.95
N PRO A 19 14.40 13.95 10.29
CA PRO A 19 15.00 12.81 10.96
C PRO A 19 14.06 11.60 10.89
N VAL A 20 14.62 10.43 10.62
CA VAL A 20 13.88 9.18 10.46
C VAL A 20 14.54 8.05 11.24
N THR A 21 13.72 7.09 11.65
CA THR A 21 14.17 5.85 12.27
C THR A 21 13.72 4.69 11.39
N VAL A 22 14.67 3.98 10.79
CA VAL A 22 14.38 2.81 9.96
C VAL A 22 14.50 1.56 10.83
N THR A 23 13.43 0.78 10.91
CA THR A 23 13.39 -0.51 11.60
C THR A 23 13.17 -1.61 10.58
N THR A 24 14.16 -2.49 10.44
CA THR A 24 14.08 -3.64 9.54
C THR A 24 13.25 -4.73 10.22
N HIS A 25 12.05 -4.99 9.70
CA HIS A 25 11.20 -6.07 10.20
C HIS A 25 11.53 -7.41 9.53
N SER A 26 12.04 -7.36 8.29
CA SER A 26 12.31 -8.53 7.45
C SER A 26 13.39 -8.22 6.42
N THR A 27 13.95 -9.27 5.80
CA THR A 27 14.73 -9.13 4.56
C THR A 27 13.92 -8.49 3.43
N HIS A 28 12.59 -8.64 3.44
CA HIS A 28 11.70 -8.17 2.38
C HIS A 28 10.93 -6.88 2.72
N ALA A 29 11.02 -6.38 3.97
CA ALA A 29 10.29 -5.19 4.39
C ALA A 29 10.97 -4.44 5.54
N SER A 30 11.08 -3.12 5.39
CA SER A 30 11.45 -2.19 6.46
C SER A 30 10.33 -1.20 6.73
N ILE A 31 10.25 -0.74 7.98
CA ILE A 31 9.35 0.31 8.40
C ILE A 31 10.18 1.55 8.67
N ILE A 32 9.79 2.67 8.08
CA ILE A 32 10.43 3.96 8.26
C ILE A 32 9.52 4.80 9.14
N THR A 33 9.98 5.13 10.34
CA THR A 33 9.24 5.96 11.29
C THR A 33 9.72 7.41 11.19
N PHE A 34 8.77 8.33 11.11
CA PHE A 34 8.96 9.77 11.00
C PHE A 34 8.31 10.46 12.21
N GLN A 35 8.94 11.53 12.67
CA GLN A 35 8.39 12.42 13.69
C GLN A 35 7.49 13.49 13.02
N GLY A 36 6.30 13.70 13.56
CA GLY A 36 5.26 14.63 13.08
C GLY A 36 4.03 13.88 12.59
N GLY A 37 2.92 13.91 13.32
CA GLY A 37 1.70 13.17 12.97
C GLY A 37 1.15 13.54 11.58
N VAL A 38 1.08 12.58 10.67
CA VAL A 38 0.47 12.75 9.34
C VAL A 38 -0.71 11.81 9.19
N LYS A 39 -1.81 12.32 8.63
CA LYS A 39 -3.05 11.54 8.49
C LYS A 39 -2.83 10.23 7.71
N PRO A 40 -3.40 9.11 8.19
CA PRO A 40 -3.25 7.82 7.54
C PRO A 40 -3.93 7.78 6.16
N GLY A 41 -3.29 7.09 5.20
CA GLY A 41 -3.80 6.94 3.83
C GLY A 41 -3.34 8.03 2.84
N LEU A 42 -2.52 8.97 3.32
CA LEU A 42 -1.75 9.88 2.48
C LEU A 42 -0.53 9.19 1.88
N LEU A 43 -0.06 9.68 0.73
CA LEU A 43 1.18 9.24 0.10
C LEU A 43 2.29 10.25 0.41
N GLY A 44 3.34 9.78 1.06
CA GLY A 44 4.56 10.52 1.29
C GLY A 44 5.55 10.26 0.16
N ARG A 45 6.19 11.32 -0.36
CA ARG A 45 7.33 11.18 -1.27
C ARG A 45 8.61 11.39 -0.47
N ILE A 46 9.47 10.38 -0.50
CA ILE A 46 10.76 10.39 0.19
C ILE A 46 11.89 10.24 -0.82
N SER A 47 13.03 10.82 -0.50
CA SER A 47 14.26 10.64 -1.24
C SER A 47 15.48 10.67 -0.31
N ARG A 48 16.56 10.02 -0.74
CA ARG A 48 17.89 10.13 -0.16
C ARG A 48 18.61 11.41 -0.58
N SER A 49 18.30 11.94 -1.76
CA SER A 49 18.91 13.15 -2.29
C SER A 49 17.88 14.26 -2.44
N PRO A 50 18.24 15.53 -2.27
CA PRO A 50 17.30 16.65 -2.36
C PRO A 50 16.72 16.84 -3.77
N LEU A 51 17.44 16.39 -4.81
CA LEU A 51 17.13 16.69 -6.21
C LEU A 51 16.71 15.48 -7.05
N PHE A 52 17.09 14.26 -6.68
CA PHE A 52 16.87 13.07 -7.50
C PHE A 52 16.16 11.95 -6.74
N GLU A 53 15.60 10.98 -7.46
CA GLU A 53 15.13 9.70 -6.89
C GLU A 53 14.02 9.81 -5.83
N TRP A 54 12.88 10.36 -6.25
CA TRP A 54 11.69 10.46 -5.40
C TRP A 54 10.83 9.21 -5.47
N TYR A 55 10.67 8.54 -4.33
CA TYR A 55 9.83 7.34 -4.20
C TYR A 55 8.62 7.64 -3.33
N ALA A 56 7.48 7.07 -3.71
CA ALA A 56 6.21 7.31 -3.04
C ALA A 56 5.80 6.10 -2.20
N PHE A 57 5.56 6.34 -0.91
CA PHE A 57 5.12 5.32 0.05
C PHE A 57 3.83 5.75 0.73
N VAL A 58 3.02 4.76 1.12
CA VAL A 58 1.78 5.02 1.86
C VAL A 58 2.12 5.27 3.32
N ILE A 59 1.58 6.36 3.84
CA ILE A 59 1.74 6.77 5.24
C ILE A 59 0.77 5.97 6.09
N ILE A 60 1.34 5.31 7.10
CA ILE A 60 0.71 4.58 8.17
C ILE A 60 0.82 5.43 9.43
N SER A 61 -0.28 6.03 9.87
CA SER A 61 -0.23 6.79 11.13
C SER A 61 -0.22 5.83 12.31
N GLY A 62 0.70 6.05 13.25
CA GLY A 62 0.55 5.52 14.62
C GLY A 62 -0.44 6.39 15.39
N ASP A 63 -0.89 5.90 16.56
CA ASP A 63 -1.87 6.57 17.44
C ASP A 63 -1.28 7.78 18.19
N GLY A 64 -0.46 8.61 17.52
CA GLY A 64 0.25 9.72 18.14
C GLY A 64 0.95 10.62 17.12
N ASP A 65 1.99 11.32 17.59
CA ASP A 65 2.72 12.32 16.81
C ASP A 65 3.76 11.73 15.84
N GLN A 66 3.64 10.44 15.52
CA GLN A 66 4.54 9.71 14.64
C GLN A 66 3.77 9.04 13.53
N HIS A 67 4.38 9.00 12.35
CA HIS A 67 3.87 8.24 11.23
C HIS A 67 4.96 7.32 10.68
N ALA A 68 4.54 6.14 10.26
CA ALA A 68 5.38 5.13 9.65
C ALA A 68 5.11 5.06 8.14
N MET A 69 6.09 4.59 7.38
CA MET A 69 5.95 4.19 5.99
C MET A 69 6.50 2.79 5.83
N LEU A 70 5.75 1.90 5.19
CA LEU A 70 6.22 0.56 4.89
C LEU A 70 6.98 0.58 3.56
N ALA A 71 8.24 0.18 3.60
CA ALA A 71 9.10 0.07 2.44
C ALA A 71 9.41 -1.41 2.19
N GLY A 72 8.79 -1.99 1.17
CA GLY A 72 9.08 -3.37 0.74
C GLY A 72 10.31 -3.41 -0.17
N ALA A 73 11.19 -4.40 0.04
CA ALA A 73 12.45 -4.61 -0.68
C ALA A 73 12.23 -5.08 -2.14
N PHE A 74 11.49 -4.29 -2.91
CA PHE A 74 11.09 -4.57 -4.29
C PHE A 74 11.68 -3.58 -5.30
N SER A 75 12.42 -2.58 -4.81
CA SER A 75 13.13 -1.60 -5.63
C SER A 75 14.52 -1.39 -5.07
N ASP A 76 15.47 -1.05 -5.96
CA ASP A 76 16.86 -0.77 -5.57
C ASP A 76 16.96 0.32 -4.50
N PHE A 77 16.05 1.30 -4.53
CA PHE A 77 15.95 2.32 -3.50
C PHE A 77 15.62 1.73 -2.12
N THR A 78 14.64 0.84 -2.05
CA THR A 78 14.25 0.22 -0.78
C THR A 78 15.27 -0.82 -0.32
N CYS A 79 15.88 -1.57 -1.24
CA CYS A 79 17.03 -2.44 -0.92
C CYS A 79 18.17 -1.62 -0.33
N GLY A 80 18.49 -0.47 -0.94
CA GLY A 80 19.45 0.47 -0.41
C GLY A 80 19.08 0.92 1.00
N LEU A 81 17.80 1.18 1.28
CA LEU A 81 17.29 1.61 2.59
C LEU A 81 17.42 0.56 3.69
N ILE A 82 17.40 -0.72 3.30
CA ILE A 82 17.58 -1.85 4.21
C ILE A 82 19.06 -2.09 4.48
N SER A 83 19.92 -1.95 3.46
CA SER A 83 21.37 -2.17 3.58
C SER A 83 22.09 -1.03 4.30
N ASP A 84 21.66 0.21 4.07
CA ASP A 84 22.22 1.42 4.69
C ASP A 84 21.06 2.20 5.31
N LEU A 85 20.99 2.23 6.64
CA LEU A 85 19.90 2.87 7.39
C LEU A 85 20.17 4.37 7.51
N PRO A 86 19.54 5.24 6.67
CA PRO A 86 19.75 6.66 6.79
C PRO A 86 19.09 7.20 8.06
N SER A 87 19.77 8.12 8.74
CA SER A 87 19.20 8.85 9.89
C SER A 87 18.30 10.01 9.47
N GLN A 88 18.38 10.44 8.21
CA GLN A 88 17.65 11.59 7.68
C GLN A 88 17.22 11.35 6.23
N LEU A 89 15.98 11.71 5.90
CA LEU A 89 15.43 11.62 4.55
C LEU A 89 14.81 12.95 4.12
N TRP A 90 14.80 13.19 2.81
CA TRP A 90 14.12 14.32 2.22
C TRP A 90 12.67 13.98 1.94
N VAL A 91 11.75 14.77 2.49
CA VAL A 91 10.31 14.59 2.34
C VAL A 91 9.73 15.84 1.68
N ARG A 92 8.78 15.66 0.75
CA ARG A 92 7.97 16.78 0.24
C ARG A 92 6.78 17.03 1.16
N GLY A 93 6.59 18.28 1.57
CA GLY A 93 5.46 18.69 2.41
C GLY A 93 4.09 18.57 1.72
N VAL A 94 4.06 18.49 0.38
CA VAL A 94 2.82 18.21 -0.36
C VAL A 94 2.51 16.73 -0.33
N HIS A 95 1.59 16.37 0.56
CA HIS A 95 1.04 15.02 0.65
C HIS A 95 -0.14 14.86 -0.32
N PHE A 96 -0.17 13.75 -1.04
CA PHE A 96 -1.28 13.44 -1.95
C PHE A 96 -2.17 12.37 -1.32
N THR A 97 -3.47 12.62 -1.29
CA THR A 97 -4.47 11.58 -1.04
C THR A 97 -4.49 10.61 -2.21
N ARG A 98 -4.34 9.31 -1.95
CA ARG A 98 -4.46 8.27 -3.01
C ARG A 98 -5.63 7.34 -2.71
N LEU A 99 -5.85 6.38 -3.60
CA LEU A 99 -6.81 5.27 -3.49
C LEU A 99 -7.06 4.77 -2.05
N PRO A 100 -6.05 4.50 -1.20
CA PRO A 100 -6.30 4.01 0.16
C PRO A 100 -7.15 4.96 1.01
N TYR A 101 -7.02 6.26 0.81
CA TYR A 101 -7.86 7.25 1.47
C TYR A 101 -9.32 7.15 1.02
N LEU A 102 -9.55 7.02 -0.30
CA LEU A 102 -10.90 6.90 -0.89
C LEU A 102 -11.61 5.61 -0.48
N LEU A 103 -10.89 4.52 -0.21
CA LEU A 103 -11.48 3.29 0.29
C LEU A 103 -12.28 3.48 1.59
N ASN A 104 -12.02 4.54 2.36
CA ASN A 104 -12.81 4.86 3.56
C ASN A 104 -14.25 5.27 3.27
N MET A 105 -14.50 5.79 2.06
CA MET A 105 -15.79 6.35 1.71
C MET A 105 -16.80 5.25 1.33
N TYR A 106 -16.32 4.02 1.17
CA TYR A 106 -17.13 2.88 0.74
C TYR A 106 -17.31 1.89 1.88
N ARG A 107 -18.51 1.31 1.97
CA ARG A 107 -18.81 0.23 2.92
C ARG A 107 -18.04 -1.05 2.61
N SER A 108 -17.81 -1.32 1.32
CA SER A 108 -17.10 -2.49 0.84
C SER A 108 -16.25 -2.14 -0.39
N ALA A 109 -15.02 -2.64 -0.47
CA ALA A 109 -14.15 -2.41 -1.63
C ALA A 109 -13.31 -3.65 -1.98
N THR A 110 -13.06 -3.82 -3.28
CA THR A 110 -12.15 -4.85 -3.80
C THR A 110 -10.89 -4.20 -4.35
N MET A 111 -9.75 -4.61 -3.80
CA MET A 111 -8.42 -4.15 -4.17
C MET A 111 -7.82 -5.16 -5.14
N VAL A 112 -7.38 -4.70 -6.31
CA VAL A 112 -6.65 -5.55 -7.26
C VAL A 112 -5.22 -5.05 -7.32
N ALA A 113 -4.28 -5.91 -6.96
CA ALA A 113 -2.85 -5.64 -6.93
C ALA A 113 -2.14 -6.50 -7.97
N THR A 114 -1.29 -5.88 -8.78
CA THR A 114 -0.40 -6.58 -9.71
C THR A 114 1.05 -6.41 -9.30
N GLY A 115 1.76 -7.51 -9.07
CA GLY A 115 3.16 -7.48 -8.61
C GLY A 115 3.33 -6.72 -7.30
N SER A 116 4.30 -5.79 -7.27
CA SER A 116 4.70 -5.01 -6.09
C SER A 116 3.69 -3.95 -5.67
N GLY A 117 2.64 -3.73 -6.48
CA GLY A 117 1.49 -2.89 -6.12
C GLY A 117 0.79 -3.32 -4.83
N ILE A 118 1.03 -4.56 -4.37
CA ILE A 118 0.56 -5.08 -3.08
C ILE A 118 1.03 -4.25 -1.89
N CYS A 119 2.21 -3.63 -1.95
CA CYS A 119 2.77 -2.87 -0.83
C CYS A 119 1.87 -1.69 -0.42
N VAL A 120 1.25 -1.05 -1.41
CA VAL A 120 0.30 0.05 -1.21
C VAL A 120 -0.88 -0.40 -0.36
N PHE A 121 -1.38 -1.61 -0.62
CA PHE A 121 -2.49 -2.19 0.10
C PHE A 121 -2.05 -2.78 1.43
N LEU A 122 -0.84 -3.34 1.53
CA LEU A 122 -0.30 -3.86 2.79
C LEU A 122 -0.18 -2.75 3.84
N SER A 123 0.34 -1.57 3.47
CA SER A 123 0.35 -0.40 4.34
C SER A 123 -1.06 0.01 4.80
N PHE A 124 -2.05 -0.16 3.93
CA PHE A 124 -3.44 0.13 4.25
C PHE A 124 -4.07 -0.91 5.18
N LEU A 125 -3.73 -2.18 4.98
CA LEU A 125 -4.17 -3.31 5.81
C LEU A 125 -3.62 -3.22 7.25
N MET A 126 -2.52 -2.51 7.46
CA MET A 126 -1.98 -2.25 8.81
C MET A 126 -2.73 -1.16 9.61
N GLN A 127 -3.61 -0.37 8.97
CA GLN A 127 -4.30 0.76 9.65
C GLN A 127 -5.70 0.39 10.15
N PRO A 128 -6.09 0.65 11.42
CA PRO A 128 -7.42 0.28 11.91
C PRO A 128 -8.54 0.96 11.11
N ARG A 129 -9.41 0.19 10.41
CA ARG A 129 -10.64 0.70 9.76
C ARG A 129 -11.76 -0.33 9.67
N THR A 130 -12.97 0.19 9.45
CA THR A 130 -14.27 -0.49 9.49
C THR A 130 -14.80 -1.00 8.14
N ALA A 131 -14.19 -0.66 7.01
CA ALA A 131 -14.69 -1.09 5.69
C ALA A 131 -14.41 -2.58 5.41
N GLU A 132 -15.36 -3.27 4.76
CA GLU A 132 -15.13 -4.63 4.27
C GLU A 132 -14.18 -4.61 3.06
N LEU A 133 -13.03 -5.27 3.17
CA LEU A 133 -12.02 -5.30 2.11
C LEU A 133 -11.88 -6.69 1.51
N SER A 134 -11.70 -6.74 0.20
CA SER A 134 -11.33 -7.95 -0.54
C SER A 134 -10.07 -7.66 -1.34
N LEU A 135 -9.16 -8.62 -1.47
CA LEU A 135 -7.89 -8.44 -2.17
C LEU A 135 -7.71 -9.53 -3.23
N VAL A 136 -7.44 -9.10 -4.45
CA VAL A 136 -6.99 -9.96 -5.55
C VAL A 136 -5.57 -9.57 -5.87
N TRP A 137 -4.62 -10.47 -5.62
CA TRP A 137 -3.21 -10.23 -5.88
C TRP A 137 -2.72 -11.14 -7.00
N VAL A 138 -2.22 -10.53 -8.08
CA VAL A 138 -1.71 -11.22 -9.26
C VAL A 138 -0.23 -10.91 -9.40
N ALA A 139 0.66 -11.90 -9.31
CA ALA A 139 2.09 -11.69 -9.53
C ALA A 139 2.76 -12.97 -10.03
N LYS A 140 3.94 -12.83 -10.65
CA LYS A 140 4.76 -13.98 -11.06
C LYS A 140 5.62 -14.43 -9.89
N GLY A 141 5.55 -15.70 -9.49
CA GLY A 141 6.41 -16.27 -8.44
C GLY A 141 6.28 -15.52 -7.12
N ILE A 142 5.09 -15.53 -6.53
CA ILE A 142 4.74 -14.72 -5.36
C ILE A 142 5.69 -15.00 -4.19
N GLU A 143 5.87 -16.26 -3.84
CA GLU A 143 6.69 -16.67 -2.70
C GLU A 143 8.17 -16.33 -2.90
N ALA A 144 8.69 -16.57 -4.10
CA ALA A 144 10.10 -16.31 -4.43
C ALA A 144 10.45 -14.81 -4.48
N ASN A 145 9.53 -13.97 -4.97
CA ASN A 145 9.80 -12.54 -5.16
C ASN A 145 9.42 -11.68 -3.96
N TYR A 146 8.38 -12.05 -3.21
CA TYR A 146 7.82 -11.24 -2.12
C TYR A 146 8.06 -11.84 -0.73
N GLY A 147 8.48 -13.10 -0.67
CA GLY A 147 8.71 -13.82 0.57
C GLY A 147 7.41 -14.36 1.17
N GLY A 148 7.53 -15.47 1.90
CA GLY A 148 6.42 -16.09 2.62
C GLY A 148 5.81 -15.17 3.70
N GLU A 149 6.58 -14.22 4.23
CA GLU A 149 6.13 -13.30 5.27
C GLU A 149 5.05 -12.33 4.79
N ILE A 150 5.19 -11.77 3.59
CA ILE A 150 4.16 -10.89 3.01
C ILE A 150 2.91 -11.69 2.67
N MET A 151 3.10 -12.90 2.14
CA MET A 151 2.00 -13.82 1.87
C MET A 151 1.25 -14.17 3.16
N ALA A 152 1.98 -14.45 4.24
CA ALA A 152 1.44 -14.72 5.56
C ALA A 152 0.73 -13.49 6.12
N ALA A 153 1.34 -12.29 6.06
CA ALA A 153 0.74 -11.04 6.54
C ALA A 153 -0.57 -10.69 5.81
N VAL A 154 -0.64 -10.95 4.51
CA VAL A 154 -1.87 -10.75 3.74
C VAL A 154 -2.92 -11.81 4.11
N SER A 155 -2.52 -13.09 4.22
CA SER A 155 -3.45 -14.19 4.50
C SER A 155 -3.98 -14.18 5.93
N SER A 156 -3.15 -13.76 6.89
CA SER A 156 -3.47 -13.65 8.32
C SER A 156 -4.20 -12.34 8.65
N SER A 157 -4.36 -11.44 7.68
CA SER A 157 -5.06 -10.18 7.90
C SER A 157 -6.54 -10.44 8.18
N GLU A 158 -6.94 -10.33 9.45
CA GLU A 158 -8.33 -10.47 9.90
C GLU A 158 -9.29 -9.56 9.13
N ARG A 159 -8.76 -8.43 8.63
CA ARG A 159 -9.49 -7.39 7.91
C ARG A 159 -9.97 -7.78 6.52
N LEU A 160 -9.32 -8.76 5.91
CA LEU A 160 -9.77 -9.31 4.64
C LEU A 160 -10.86 -10.37 4.86
N HIS A 161 -11.13 -10.79 6.11
CA HIS A 161 -12.12 -11.82 6.48
C HIS A 161 -12.04 -13.11 5.62
N GLY A 162 -10.84 -13.42 5.11
CA GLY A 162 -10.58 -14.54 4.20
C GLY A 162 -10.83 -14.26 2.71
N ARG A 163 -11.32 -13.07 2.33
CA ARG A 163 -11.54 -12.63 0.93
C ARG A 163 -10.25 -12.22 0.25
N VAL A 164 -9.31 -13.16 0.18
CA VAL A 164 -8.02 -13.00 -0.50
C VAL A 164 -7.91 -14.02 -1.61
N VAL A 165 -7.63 -13.54 -2.82
CA VAL A 165 -7.34 -14.37 -3.99
C VAL A 165 -5.91 -14.07 -4.41
N MET A 166 -5.03 -15.05 -4.28
CA MET A 166 -3.65 -14.96 -4.76
C MET A 166 -3.51 -15.74 -6.06
N HIS A 167 -3.09 -15.06 -7.12
CA HIS A 167 -2.89 -15.61 -8.44
C HIS A 167 -1.41 -15.57 -8.82
N ASP A 168 -0.73 -16.69 -8.70
CA ASP A 168 0.66 -16.84 -9.14
C ASP A 168 0.72 -17.19 -10.62
N THR A 169 1.18 -16.24 -11.45
CA THR A 169 1.29 -16.43 -12.90
C THR A 169 2.48 -17.31 -13.32
N ALA A 170 3.45 -17.58 -12.44
CA ALA A 170 4.52 -18.55 -12.71
C ALA A 170 4.01 -19.99 -12.62
N VAL A 171 3.10 -20.24 -11.67
CA VAL A 171 2.52 -21.57 -11.42
C VAL A 171 1.27 -21.80 -12.28
N MET A 172 0.42 -20.78 -12.43
CA MET A 172 -0.84 -20.85 -13.18
C MET A 172 -0.72 -20.40 -14.65
N GLY A 173 0.44 -19.91 -15.08
CA GLY A 173 0.68 -19.45 -16.44
C GLY A 173 0.89 -20.56 -17.46
N HIS A 174 1.07 -21.82 -17.03
CA HIS A 174 1.11 -22.96 -17.94
C HIS A 174 -0.30 -23.56 -18.03
N LYS A 175 -0.94 -23.38 -19.21
CA LYS A 175 -2.22 -23.94 -19.68
C LYS A 175 -3.26 -24.26 -18.60
N ALA A 176 -4.42 -23.59 -18.69
CA ALA A 176 -5.69 -23.96 -18.07
C ALA A 176 -5.78 -25.46 -17.69
N GLY A 177 -5.46 -25.75 -16.44
CA GLY A 177 -5.55 -27.04 -15.79
C GLY A 177 -5.92 -26.78 -14.33
N PRO A 178 -6.68 -27.67 -13.66
CA PRO A 178 -7.29 -27.40 -12.37
C PRO A 178 -6.24 -27.50 -11.27
N GLY A 179 -5.37 -26.50 -11.16
CA GLY A 179 -4.47 -26.31 -10.02
C GLY A 179 -5.23 -25.64 -8.86
N PRO A 180 -4.85 -25.92 -7.60
CA PRO A 180 -5.63 -25.52 -6.44
C PRO A 180 -5.59 -23.99 -6.29
N VAL A 181 -6.67 -23.33 -6.71
CA VAL A 181 -7.02 -22.02 -6.18
C VAL A 181 -7.13 -22.20 -4.67
N ARG A 182 -6.18 -21.68 -3.89
CA ARG A 182 -6.34 -21.56 -2.44
C ARG A 182 -7.34 -20.45 -2.19
N GLU A 183 -8.59 -20.78 -2.44
CA GLU A 183 -9.73 -19.91 -2.21
C GLU A 183 -10.11 -20.02 -0.74
N GLY A 184 -9.80 -18.97 0.03
CA GLY A 184 -10.38 -18.75 1.35
C GLY A 184 -11.87 -18.45 1.20
N ARG A 185 -12.66 -19.46 0.83
CA ARG A 185 -14.04 -19.28 0.37
C ARG A 185 -14.97 -19.05 1.56
N ARG A 186 -15.22 -17.79 1.92
CA ARG A 186 -16.58 -17.41 2.33
C ARG A 186 -17.34 -16.97 1.08
N PRO A 187 -18.57 -17.49 0.83
CA PRO A 187 -19.35 -17.05 -0.31
C PRO A 187 -19.58 -15.54 -0.25
N TRP A 188 -19.47 -14.90 -1.41
CA TRP A 188 -19.84 -13.50 -1.58
C TRP A 188 -21.29 -13.31 -1.11
N PRO A 189 -21.61 -12.33 -0.24
CA PRO A 189 -23.01 -12.04 0.05
C PRO A 189 -23.70 -11.68 -1.28
N PRO A 190 -24.86 -12.27 -1.59
CA PRO A 190 -25.53 -12.01 -2.85
C PRO A 190 -25.71 -10.51 -3.03
N LYS A 191 -25.52 -10.01 -4.27
CA LYS A 191 -25.81 -8.63 -4.63
C LYS A 191 -27.21 -8.31 -4.09
N ASN A 192 -27.26 -7.42 -3.10
CA ASN A 192 -28.51 -6.93 -2.55
C ASN A 192 -29.35 -6.44 -3.72
N GLN A 193 -30.48 -7.11 -3.93
CA GLN A 193 -31.48 -6.70 -4.90
C GLN A 193 -31.86 -5.27 -4.55
N ARG A 194 -31.74 -4.37 -5.52
CA ARG A 194 -32.31 -3.02 -5.41
C ARG A 194 -33.76 -3.19 -4.94
N PRO A 195 -34.24 -2.45 -3.93
CA PRO A 195 -35.67 -2.38 -3.69
C PRO A 195 -36.28 -1.83 -4.99
N GLN A 196 -37.07 -2.65 -5.68
CA GLN A 196 -37.98 -2.14 -6.69
C GLN A 196 -39.02 -1.34 -5.92
N SER A 197 -38.77 -0.04 -5.75
CA SER A 197 -39.83 0.91 -5.44
C SER A 197 -40.71 1.00 -6.68
N GLY A 198 -41.73 0.15 -6.74
CA GLY A 198 -42.85 0.28 -7.65
C GLY A 198 -43.59 1.56 -7.31
N PHE A 199 -43.40 2.59 -8.13
CA PHE A 199 -44.37 3.66 -8.28
C PHE A 199 -45.55 3.10 -9.09
N THR A 200 -46.75 3.09 -8.51
CA THR A 200 -48.00 3.17 -9.28
C THR A 200 -49.12 3.66 -8.36
N CYS A 201 -49.83 4.67 -8.88
CA CYS A 201 -50.99 5.44 -8.41
C CYS A 201 -51.64 5.12 -7.06
#